data_AF-A0A7Z7AVC3-F1
#
_entry.id   AF-A0A7Z7AVC3-F1
#
_cell.length_a   1.000
_cell.length_b   1.000
_cell.length_c   1.000
_cell.angle_alpha   90.00
_cell.angle_beta   90.00
_cell.angle_gamma   90.00
#
_symmetry.space_group_name_H-M   'P 1'
#
loop_
_entity.id
_entity.type
_entity.pdbx_description
1 polymer ?
#
loop_
_entity_poly.entity_id
_entity_poly.type
_entity_poly.pdbx_seq_one_letter_code
_entity_poly.pdbx_strand_id
1 'polypeptide(L)' 'MFTEINYFYTSLKDWQKAMMFSFISYSIILFGLIVAITFILKDFKFLLVFGLSFVYMGTVIVLMVISVRIFKKRLIER' A
#
# COMPACT_ATOMS: atom_id res chain seq x y z
N MET A 1 -17.99 -5.56 28.24
CA MET A 1 -18.53 -4.81 27.09
C MET A 1 -17.61 -3.67 26.65
N PHE A 2 -17.16 -2.78 27.54
CA PHE A 2 -16.17 -1.72 27.20
C PHE A 2 -14.80 -2.27 26.75
N THR A 3 -14.36 -3.41 27.30
CA THR A 3 -13.07 -4.04 26.99
C THR A 3 -12.98 -4.55 25.55
N GLU A 4 -14.06 -5.12 25.01
CA GLU A 4 -14.08 -5.65 23.64
C GLU A 4 -14.16 -4.55 22.58
N ILE A 5 -14.90 -3.48 22.86
CA ILE A 5 -14.96 -2.29 21.99
C ILE A 5 -13.56 -1.66 21.88
N ASN A 6 -12.83 -1.59 23.00
CA ASN A 6 -11.47 -1.06 23.02
C ASN A 6 -10.49 -1.97 22.25
N TYR A 7 -10.63 -3.30 22.37
CA TYR A 7 -9.81 -4.26 21.61
C TYR A 7 -10.05 -4.16 20.10
N PHE A 8 -11.31 -4.06 19.66
CA PHE A 8 -11.67 -3.89 18.25
C PHE A 8 -11.12 -2.57 17.70
N TYR A 9 -11.25 -1.48 18.46
CA TYR A 9 -10.77 -0.16 18.04
C TYR A 9 -9.24 -0.11 17.92
N THR A 10 -8.53 -0.74 18.87
CA THR A 10 -7.07 -0.83 18.86
C THR A 10 -6.59 -1.70 17.69
N SER A 11 -7.22 -2.86 17.47
CA SER A 11 -6.91 -3.76 16.35
C SER A 11 -7.17 -3.12 14.98
N LEU A 12 -8.26 -2.35 14.83
CA LEU A 12 -8.55 -1.56 13.63
C LEU A 12 -7.50 -0.47 13.38
N LYS A 13 -7.09 0.24 14.44
CA LYS A 13 -6.10 1.31 14.38
C LYS A 13 -4.70 0.78 14.03
N ASP A 14 -4.32 -0.37 14.57
CA ASP A 14 -3.04 -1.01 14.26
C ASP A 14 -2.99 -1.56 12.84
N TRP A 15 -4.11 -2.11 12.36
CA TRP A 15 -4.22 -2.57 10.98
C TRP A 15 -4.17 -1.42 9.96
N GLN A 16 -4.81 -0.28 10.26
CA GLN A 16 -4.69 0.93 9.44
C GLN A 16 -3.25 1.47 9.41
N LYS A 17 -2.57 1.51 10.57
CA LYS A 17 -1.16 1.92 10.65
C LYS A 17 -0.25 1.00 9.85
N ALA A 18 -0.43 -0.32 9.96
CA ALA A 18 0.34 -1.30 9.20
C ALA A 18 0.16 -1.10 7.69
N MET A 19 -1.06 -0.86 7.23
CA MET A 19 -1.35 -0.62 5.81
C MET A 19 -0.71 0.67 5.29
N MET A 20 -0.75 1.76 6.08
CA MET A 20 -0.02 2.99 5.75
C MET A 20 1.49 2.75 5.66
N PHE A 21 2.05 1.98 6.60
CA PHE A 21 3.48 1.68 6.60
C PHE A 21 3.88 0.87 5.36
N SER A 22 3.07 -0.13 4.98
CA SER A 22 3.25 -0.88 3.74
C SER A 22 3.16 0.03 2.52
N PHE A 23 2.19 0.94 2.48
CA PHE A 23 2.04 1.89 1.36
C PHE A 23 3.27 2.78 1.19
N ILE A 24 3.80 3.33 2.28
CA ILE A 24 5.01 4.16 2.27
C ILE A 24 6.21 3.33 1.80
N SER A 25 6.35 2.10 2.29
CA SER A 25 7.43 1.20 1.88
C SER A 25 7.42 0.91 0.37
N TYR A 26 6.25 0.58 -0.20
CA TYR A 26 6.11 0.37 -1.65
C TYR A 26 6.32 1.67 -2.45
N SER A 27 5.95 2.82 -1.89
CA SER A 27 6.20 4.13 -2.53
C SER A 27 7.70 4.45 -2.63
N ILE A 28 8.50 4.09 -1.62
CA ILE A 28 9.96 4.27 -1.65
C ILE A 28 10.59 3.37 -2.73
N ILE A 29 10.11 2.13 -2.87
CA ILE A 29 10.58 1.23 -3.94
C ILE A 29 10.27 1.83 -5.32
N LEU A 30 9.05 2.34 -5.52
CA LEU A 30 8.68 3.02 -6.76
C LEU A 30 9.56 4.24 -7.02
N PHE A 31 9.84 5.06 -6.01
CA PHE A 31 10.77 6.18 -6.13
C PHE A 31 12.15 5.72 -6.60
N GLY A 32 12.70 4.68 -5.97
CA GLY A 32 13.98 4.09 -6.38
C GLY A 32 13.97 3.61 -7.84
N LEU A 33 12.89 2.97 -8.28
CA LEU A 33 12.72 2.55 -9.69
C LEU A 33 12.71 3.73 -10.65
N ILE A 34 11.95 4.78 -10.34
CA ILE A 34 11.87 5.99 -11.18
C ILE A 34 13.25 6.65 -11.29
N VAL A 35 13.95 6.79 -10.17
CA VAL A 35 15.31 7.35 -10.15
C VAL A 35 16.24 6.49 -11.00
N ALA A 36 16.28 5.18 -10.77
CA ALA A 36 17.14 4.26 -11.54
C ALA A 36 16.89 4.35 -13.04
N ILE A 37 15.62 4.31 -13.47
CA ILE A 37 15.24 4.41 -14.89
C ILE A 37 15.65 5.75 -15.49
N THR A 38 15.44 6.85 -14.75
CA THR A 38 15.81 8.20 -15.21
C THR A 38 17.32 8.32 -15.41
N PHE A 39 18.12 7.77 -14.49
CA PHE A 39 19.58 7.77 -14.62
C PHE A 39 20.08 6.87 -15.76
N ILE A 40 19.46 5.70 -15.98
CA ILE A 40 19.83 4.77 -17.07
C ILE A 40 19.53 5.38 -18.44
N LEU A 41 18.34 5.97 -18.59
CA LEU A 41 17.93 6.59 -19.85
C LEU A 41 18.61 7.93 -20.10
N LYS A 42 19.24 8.53 -19.08
CA LYS A 42 19.82 9.89 -19.09
C LYS A 42 18.84 10.96 -19.57
N ASP A 43 17.55 10.67 -19.46
CA ASP A 43 16.46 11.49 -19.96
C ASP A 43 15.21 11.21 -19.14
N PHE A 44 14.43 12.26 -18.89
CA PHE A 44 13.21 12.16 -18.10
C PHE A 44 11.99 12.02 -19.02
N LYS A 45 11.67 10.78 -19.36
CA LYS A 45 10.47 10.45 -20.14
C LYS A 45 9.25 10.42 -19.25
N PHE A 46 8.59 11.58 -19.10
CA PHE A 46 7.40 11.74 -18.26
C PHE A 46 6.34 10.66 -18.51
N LEU A 47 6.05 10.34 -19.77
CA LEU A 47 5.01 9.36 -20.12
C LEU A 47 5.36 7.94 -19.66
N LEU A 48 6.65 7.57 -19.68
CA LEU A 48 7.15 6.29 -19.19
C LEU A 48 7.07 6.24 -17.66
N VAL A 49 7.55 7.29 -16.98
CA VAL A 49 7.51 7.39 -15.52
C VAL A 49 6.08 7.41 -15.00
N PHE A 50 5.20 8.16 -15.65
CA PHE A 50 3.78 8.21 -15.35
C PHE A 50 3.12 6.83 -15.53
N GLY A 51 3.35 6.17 -16.68
CA GLY A 51 2.82 4.84 -16.94
C GLY A 51 3.29 3.80 -15.93
N LEU A 52 4.58 3.78 -15.63
CA LEU A 52 5.17 2.88 -14.63
C LEU A 52 4.57 3.11 -13.24
N SER A 53 4.46 4.38 -12.83
CA SER A 53 3.91 4.76 -11.53
C SER A 53 2.43 4.39 -11.42
N PHE A 54 1.66 4.62 -12.48
CA PHE A 54 0.24 4.29 -12.53
C PHE A 54 0.02 2.77 -12.41
N VAL A 55 0.76 1.97 -13.17
CA VAL A 55 0.64 0.50 -13.12
C VAL A 55 1.09 -0.04 -11.76
N TYR A 56 2.22 0.44 -11.24
CA TYR A 56 2.76 0.00 -9.96
C TYR A 56 1.81 0.34 -8.80
N MET A 57 1.42 1.62 -8.67
CA MET A 57 0.51 2.04 -7.60
C MET A 57 -0.88 1.43 -7.75
N GLY A 58 -1.38 1.29 -8.97
CA GLY A 58 -2.64 0.58 -9.22
C GLY A 58 -2.59 -0.85 -8.69
N THR A 59 -1.49 -1.57 -8.93
CA THR A 59 -1.28 -2.93 -8.42
C THR A 59 -1.22 -2.96 -6.89
N VAL A 60 -0.48 -2.04 -6.27
CA VAL A 60 -0.37 -1.93 -4.80
C VAL A 60 -1.73 -1.68 -4.17
N ILE A 61 -2.52 -0.75 -4.72
CA ILE A 61 -3.87 -0.43 -4.23
C ILE A 61 -4.79 -1.64 -4.36
N VAL A 62 -4.77 -2.35 -5.50
CA VAL A 62 -5.56 -3.58 -5.69
C VAL A 62 -5.21 -4.64 -4.64
N LEU A 63 -3.91 -4.88 -4.41
CA LEU A 63 -3.43 -5.83 -3.40
C LEU A 63 -3.84 -5.42 -1.98
N MET A 64 -3.82 -4.13 -1.67
CA MET A 64 -4.31 -3.60 -0.39
C MET A 64 -5.80 -3.88 -0.23
N VAL A 65 -6.63 -3.56 -1.23
CA VAL A 65 -8.08 -3.80 -1.19
C VAL A 65 -8.40 -5.30 -1.01
N ILE A 66 -7.66 -6.18 -1.69
CA ILE A 66 -7.78 -7.63 -1.51
C ILE A 66 -7.42 -8.01 -0.06
N SER A 67 -6.30 -7.50 0.45
CA SER A 67 -5.88 -7.74 1.84
C SER A 67 -6.93 -7.28 2.84
N VAL A 68 -7.53 -6.10 2.64
CA VAL A 68 -8.66 -5.59 3.44
C VAL A 68 -9.83 -6.56 3.45
N ARG A 69 -10.23 -7.04 2.27
CA ARG A 69 -11.36 -7.97 2.16
C ARG A 69 -11.09 -9.28 2.89
N ILE A 70 -9.85 -9.81 2.80
CA ILE A 70 -9.45 -11.04 3.49
C ILE A 70 -9.41 -10.84 5.01
N PHE A 71 -8.77 -9.77 5.49
CA PHE A 71 -8.67 -9.48 6.91
C PHE A 71 -10.03 -9.22 7.56
N LYS A 72 -10.92 -8.46 6.89
CA LYS A 72 -12.30 -8.24 7.38
C LYS A 72 -13.08 -9.55 7.50
N LYS A 73 -12.98 -10.46 6.52
CA LYS A 73 -13.63 -11.78 6.60
C LYS A 73 -13.14 -12.58 7.81
N ARG A 74 -11.82 -12.63 8.04
CA ARG A 74 -11.23 -13.35 9.20
C ARG A 74 -11.57 -12.75 10.57
N LEU A 75 -11.86 -11.46 10.65
CA LEU A 75 -12.27 -10.79 11.90
C LEU A 75 -13.76 -10.96 12.22
N ILE A 76 -14.59 -11.28 11.23
CA ILE A 76 -16.04 -11.52 11.40
C ILE A 76 -16.33 -12.99 11.74
N GLU A 77 -15.44 -13.91 11.34
CA GLU A 77 -15.55 -15.36 11.62
C GLU A 77 -14.97 -15.79 12.98
N ARG A 78 -14.54 -14.85 13.83
CA ARG A 78 -14.09 -15.13 15.20
C ARG A 78 -15.13 -14.74 16.25
#